data_AF-A0A4Y9F8N0-F1
#
_entry.id   AF-A0A4Y9F8N0-F1
#
_cell.length_a   1.000
_cell.length_b   1.000
_cell.length_c   1.000
_cell.angle_alpha   90.00
_cell.angle_beta   90.00
_cell.angle_gamma   90.00
#
_symmetry.space_group_name_H-M   'P 1'
#
loop_
_entity.id
_entity.type
_entity.pdbx_description
1 polymer ?
#
loop_
_entity_poly.entity_id
_entity_poly.type
_entity_poly.pdbx_seq_one_letter_code
_entity_poly.pdbx_strand_id
1 'polypeptide(L)' 'MGSASIIAHTIHQKFNLKVPNYRQEEDWHKLGLPISRKEIANWHIKSSQYYFEPIYDLLHEKLLEQPILHADETS' A
#
# COMPACT_ATOMS: atom_id res chain seq x y z
N MET A 1 -14.62 -2.69 6.38
CA MET A 1 -13.17 -2.77 6.11
C MET A 1 -12.72 -4.17 6.47
N GLY A 2 -11.71 -4.73 5.79
CA GLY A 2 -11.07 -5.97 6.23
C GLY A 2 -10.44 -5.80 7.62
N SER A 3 -10.02 -6.89 8.25
CA SER A 3 -9.26 -6.80 9.50
C SER A 3 -7.91 -6.10 9.25
N ALA A 4 -7.37 -5.43 10.28
CA ALA A 4 -6.08 -4.75 10.18
C ALA A 4 -4.95 -5.69 9.72
N SER A 5 -4.96 -6.95 10.15
CA SER A 5 -3.98 -7.96 9.76
C SER A 5 -4.07 -8.33 8.27
N ILE A 6 -5.28 -8.50 7.73
CA ILE A 6 -5.49 -8.79 6.31
C ILE A 6 -5.06 -7.60 5.46
N ILE A 7 -5.43 -6.39 5.86
CA ILE A 7 -5.05 -5.17 5.13
C ILE A 7 -3.52 -5.03 5.12
N ALA A 8 -2.86 -5.13 6.27
CA ALA A 8 -1.40 -5.08 6.37
C ALA A 8 -0.73 -6.16 5.50
N HIS A 9 -1.26 -7.38 5.51
CA HIS A 9 -0.75 -8.47 4.68
C HIS A 9 -0.85 -8.17 3.18
N THR A 10 -2.00 -7.67 2.70
CA THR A 10 -2.16 -7.31 1.28
C THR A 10 -1.28 -6.14 0.85
N ILE A 11 -1.04 -5.16 1.74
CA ILE A 11 -0.08 -4.05 1.51
C ILE A 11 1.34 -4.61 1.39
N HIS A 12 1.74 -5.48 2.32
CA HIS A 12 3.05 -6.13 2.30
C HIS A 12 3.25 -6.91 0.99
N GLN A 13 2.27 -7.74 0.61
CA GLN A 13 2.30 -8.46 -0.66
C GLN A 13 2.44 -7.51 -1.86
N LYS A 14 1.68 -6.41 -1.90
CA LYS A 14 1.66 -5.49 -3.04
C LYS A 14 2.98 -4.71 -3.20
N PHE A 15 3.46 -4.09 -2.13
CA PHE A 15 4.53 -3.10 -2.22
C PHE A 15 5.92 -3.67 -1.91
N ASN A 16 6.01 -4.65 -1.00
CA ASN A 16 7.26 -5.33 -0.67
C ASN A 16 7.51 -6.50 -1.63
N LEU A 17 6.55 -7.42 -1.72
CA LEU A 17 6.72 -8.66 -2.52
C LEU A 17 6.31 -8.53 -4.00
N LYS A 18 5.82 -7.35 -4.41
CA LYS A 18 5.39 -7.04 -5.78
C LYS A 18 4.30 -7.98 -6.33
N VAL A 19 3.46 -8.54 -5.46
CA VAL A 19 2.33 -9.39 -5.85
C VAL A 19 1.14 -8.53 -6.29
N PRO A 20 0.68 -8.62 -7.56
CA PRO A 20 -0.43 -7.82 -8.05
C PRO A 20 -1.77 -8.28 -7.46
N ASN A 21 -2.73 -7.35 -7.30
CA ASN A 21 -3.99 -7.60 -6.59
C ASN A 21 -4.83 -8.73 -7.19
N TYR A 22 -4.78 -8.98 -8.50
CA TYR A 22 -5.51 -10.11 -9.12
C TYR A 22 -4.97 -11.46 -8.64
N ARG A 23 -3.66 -11.56 -8.37
CA ARG A 23 -3.04 -12.78 -7.86
C ARG A 23 -3.40 -12.98 -6.39
N GLN A 24 -3.40 -11.88 -5.62
CA GLN A 24 -3.88 -11.91 -4.23
C GLN A 24 -5.34 -12.35 -4.14
N GLU A 25 -6.21 -11.82 -5.00
CA GLU A 25 -7.62 -12.23 -5.12
C GLU A 25 -7.71 -13.75 -5.37
N GLU A 26 -6.99 -14.27 -6.36
CA GLU A 26 -6.95 -15.72 -6.64
C GLU A 26 -6.51 -16.55 -5.41
N ASP A 27 -5.48 -16.10 -4.69
CA ASP A 27 -4.99 -16.80 -3.49
C ASP A 27 -6.00 -16.78 -2.34
N TRP A 28 -6.71 -15.67 -2.13
CA TRP A 28 -7.78 -15.59 -1.14
C TRP A 28 -8.97 -16.48 -1.50
N HIS A 29 -9.33 -16.53 -2.79
CA HIS A 29 -10.37 -17.43 -3.28
C HIS A 29 -10.00 -18.91 -3.04
N LYS A 30 -8.74 -19.30 -3.23
CA LYS A 30 -8.24 -20.66 -2.90
C LYS A 30 -8.38 -20.99 -1.41
N LEU A 31 -8.31 -19.98 -0.55
CA LEU A 31 -8.53 -20.11 0.90
C LEU A 31 -10.02 -20.02 1.31
N GLY A 32 -10.94 -19.97 0.34
CA GLY A 32 -12.38 -19.88 0.59
C GLY A 32 -12.87 -18.49 0.99
N LEU A 33 -12.05 -17.46 0.83
CA LEU A 33 -12.38 -16.08 1.17
C LEU A 33 -12.67 -15.28 -0.13
N PRO A 34 -13.90 -14.80 -0.35
CA PRO A 34 -14.28 -14.09 -1.57
C PRO A 34 -13.85 -12.62 -1.51
N ILE A 35 -12.55 -12.36 -1.36
CA ILE A 35 -11.98 -11.01 -1.29
C ILE A 35 -11.63 -10.55 -2.70
N SER A 36 -12.32 -9.53 -3.19
CA SER A 36 -12.09 -9.01 -4.52
C SER A 36 -10.86 -8.09 -4.61
N ARG A 37 -10.25 -8.02 -5.81
CA ARG A 37 -9.17 -7.07 -6.09
C ARG A 37 -9.57 -5.61 -5.84
N LYS A 38 -10.86 -5.30 -6.00
CA LYS A 38 -11.45 -3.97 -5.76
C LYS A 38 -11.45 -3.65 -4.28
N GLU A 39 -11.81 -4.60 -3.42
CA GLU A 39 -11.74 -4.42 -1.97
C GLU A 39 -10.30 -4.20 -1.51
N ILE A 40 -9.36 -5.02 -2.01
CA ILE A 40 -7.92 -4.87 -1.72
C ILE A 40 -7.44 -3.46 -2.09
N ALA A 41 -7.72 -3.01 -3.32
CA ALA A 41 -7.32 -1.67 -3.77
C ALA A 41 -7.94 -0.55 -2.92
N ASN A 42 -9.23 -0.66 -2.59
CA ASN A 42 -9.92 0.30 -1.73
C ASN A 42 -9.32 0.34 -0.32
N TRP A 43 -8.88 -0.81 0.22
CA TRP A 43 -8.20 -0.83 1.52
C TRP A 43 -6.85 -0.12 1.44
N HIS A 44 -6.06 -0.35 0.38
CA HIS A 44 -4.76 0.33 0.20
C HIS A 44 -4.91 1.85 0.14
N ILE A 45 -5.87 2.36 -0.64
CA ILE A 45 -6.15 3.80 -0.75
C ILE A 45 -6.54 4.38 0.62
N LYS A 46 -7.50 3.74 1.30
CA LYS A 46 -7.95 4.22 2.61
C LYS A 46 -6.85 4.17 3.65
N SER A 47 -6.03 3.11 3.65
CA SER A 47 -4.89 3.02 4.57
C SER A 47 -3.85 4.10 4.30
N SER A 48 -3.59 4.47 3.03
CA SER A 48 -2.65 5.56 2.74
C SER A 48 -3.16 6.90 3.25
N GLN A 49 -4.44 7.19 3.05
CA GLN A 49 -5.08 8.42 3.53
C GLN A 49 -5.11 8.47 5.06
N TYR A 50 -5.58 7.40 5.71
CA TYR A 50 -5.77 7.45 7.17
C TYR A 50 -4.48 7.35 7.98
N TYR A 51 -3.47 6.64 7.49
CA TYR A 51 -2.29 6.33 8.31
C TYR A 51 -0.98 6.85 7.74
N PHE A 52 -0.86 7.02 6.42
CA PHE A 52 0.41 7.39 5.80
C PHE A 52 0.49 8.86 5.39
N GLU A 53 -0.64 9.55 5.22
CA GLU A 53 -0.69 10.98 4.89
C GLU A 53 0.14 11.84 5.88
N PRO A 54 -0.01 11.70 7.22
CA PRO A 54 0.80 12.50 8.14
C PRO A 54 2.31 12.22 8.07
N ILE A 55 2.69 10.98 7.71
CA ILE A 55 4.09 10.59 7.54
C ILE A 55 4.64 11.19 6.25
N TYR A 56 3.86 11.13 5.17
CA TYR A 56 4.22 11.74 3.89
C TYR A 56 4.42 13.26 4.05
N ASP A 57 3.49 13.95 4.71
CA ASP A 57 3.58 15.39 4.93
C ASP A 57 4.86 15.76 5.70
N LEU A 58 5.17 15.03 6.78
CA LEU A 58 6.40 15.24 7.52
C LEU A 58 7.65 15.00 6.66
N LEU A 59 7.67 13.93 5.86
CA LEU A 59 8.79 13.64 4.96
C LEU A 59 8.93 14.73 3.89
N HIS A 60 7.83 15.27 3.41
CA HIS A 60 7.80 16.36 2.44
C HIS A 60 8.36 17.66 3.04
N GLU A 61 7.92 18.04 4.24
CA GLU A 61 8.48 19.18 4.97
C GLU A 61 10.00 19.04 5.16
N LYS A 62 10.46 17.85 5.59
CA LYS A 62 11.88 17.56 5.78
C LYS A 62 12.69 17.55 4.49
N LEU A 63 12.09 17.15 3.38
CA LEU A 63 12.71 17.23 2.07
C LEU A 63 12.96 18.68 1.66
N LEU A 64 11.99 19.57 1.89
CA LEU A 64 12.10 21.00 1.54
C LEU A 64 13.11 21.78 2.39
N GLU A 65 13.45 21.28 3.59
CA GLU A 65 14.52 21.83 4.43
C GLU A 65 15.94 21.55 3.86
N GLN A 66 16.08 20.62 2.90
CA GLN A 66 17.39 20.22 2.40
C GLN A 66 17.95 21.27 1.42
N PRO A 67 19.24 21.68 1.58
CA PRO A 67 19.86 22.65 0.67
C PRO A 67 20.12 22.09 -0.74
N ILE A 68 20.18 20.77 -0.87
CA ILE A 68 20.43 20.04 -2.13
C ILE A 68 19.48 18.85 -2.17
N LEU A 69 18.81 18.64 -3.31
CA LEU A 69 17.92 17.50 -3.55
C LEU A 69 18.57 16.52 -4.52
N HIS A 70 18.63 15.25 -4.11
CA HIS A 70 19.03 14.16 -4.97
C HIS A 70 17.78 13.49 -5.55
N ALA A 71 17.71 13.40 -6.88
CA ALA A 71 16.66 12.67 -7.58
C ALA A 71 17.33 11.59 -8.43
N ASP A 72 16.84 10.36 -8.30
CA ASP A 72 17.23 9.22 -9.11
C ASP A 72 15.99 8.70 -9.82
N GLU A 73 16.03 8.61 -11.15
CA GLU A 73 14.93 8.12 -11.95
C GLU A 73 15.05 6.60 -12.11
N THR A 74 14.11 5.87 -11.54
CA THR A 74 13.96 4.43 -11.82
C THR A 74 12.91 4.25 -12.91
N SER A 75 13.30 3.66 -14.04
CA SER A 75 12.41 3.31 -15.17
C SER A 75 11.53 2.09 -14.88
#